data_AF-A0A498RDW2-F1
#
_entry.id   AF-A0A498RDW2-F1
#
_cell.length_a   1.000
_cell.length_b   1.000
_cell.length_c   1.000
_cell.angle_alpha   90.00
_cell.angle_beta   90.00
_cell.angle_gamma   90.00
#
_symmetry.space_group_name_H-M   'P 1'
#
loop_
_entity.id
_entity.type
_entity.pdbx_description
1 polymer ?
#
loop_
_entity_poly.entity_id
_entity_poly.type
_entity_poly.pdbx_seq_one_letter_code
_entity_poly.pdbx_strand_id
1 'polypeptide(L)' 'MKKYYTLELLEDLYRQQEPDLSERELREKARILHTQLNTLDISWTRSNRRFYSHNQLQAFRHLF' A
#
# COMPACT_ATOMS: atom_id res chain seq x y z
N MET A 1 9.68 -0.12 3.67
CA MET A 1 8.56 -0.41 2.74
C MET A 1 8.52 0.71 1.73
N LYS A 2 8.46 0.38 0.44
CA LYS A 2 8.51 1.39 -0.62
C LYS A 2 7.22 2.21 -0.57
N LYS A 3 7.36 3.53 -0.53
CA LYS A 3 6.29 4.53 -0.38
C LYS A 3 5.52 4.71 -1.69
N TYR A 4 4.88 3.65 -2.20
CA TYR A 4 4.25 3.71 -3.52
C TYR A 4 2.92 4.49 -3.54
N TYR A 5 2.29 4.67 -2.38
CA TYR A 5 1.02 5.37 -2.24
C TYR A 5 1.19 6.50 -1.24
N THR A 6 1.84 7.61 -1.62
CA THR A 6 1.91 8.76 -0.72
C THR A 6 0.55 9.43 -0.62
N LEU A 7 0.34 10.16 0.48
CA LEU A 7 -0.93 10.85 0.69
C LEU A 7 -1.20 11.84 -0.45
N GLU A 8 -0.18 12.58 -0.87
CA GLU A 8 -0.26 13.57 -1.96
C GLU A 8 -0.69 12.93 -3.29
N LEU A 9 -0.19 11.73 -3.59
CA LEU A 9 -0.58 11.00 -4.81
C LEU A 9 -2.06 10.61 -4.76
N LEU A 10 -2.55 10.16 -3.61
CA LEU A 10 -3.94 9.76 -3.44
C LEU A 10 -4.88 10.97 -3.49
N GLU A 11 -4.46 12.09 -2.92
CA GLU A 11 -5.18 13.36 -3.01
C GLU A 11 -5.32 13.83 -4.46
N ASP A 12 -4.24 13.79 -5.24
CA ASP A 12 -4.26 14.17 -6.66
C ASP A 12 -5.15 13.25 -7.50
N LEU A 13 -5.17 11.94 -7.21
CA LEU A 13 -6.07 11.00 -7.87
C LEU A 13 -7.53 11.31 -7.58
N TYR A 14 -7.89 11.59 -6.33
CA TYR A 14 -9.25 11.98 -5.97
C TYR A 14 -9.64 13.31 -6.62
N ARG A 15 -8.72 14.28 -6.72
CA ARG A 15 -8.96 15.56 -7.40
C ARG A 15 -9.29 15.37 -8.89
N GLN A 16 -8.67 14.39 -9.54
CA GLN A 16 -8.91 14.07 -10.95
C GLN A 16 -10.20 13.28 -11.17
N GLN A 17 -10.53 12.34 -10.28
CA GLN A 17 -11.69 11.47 -10.44
C GLN A 17 -13.00 12.11 -9.96
N GLU A 18 -12.95 12.90 -8.89
CA GLU A 18 -14.11 13.51 -8.24
C GLU A 18 -13.87 15.02 -8.03
N PRO A 19 -13.88 15.84 -9.09
CA PRO A 19 -13.55 17.26 -9.01
C PRO A 19 -14.53 18.09 -8.16
N ASP A 20 -15.74 17.56 -7.92
CA ASP A 20 -16.78 18.22 -7.11
C ASP A 20 -16.59 18.01 -5.59
N LEU A 21 -15.67 17.13 -5.17
CA LEU A 21 -15.38 16.95 -3.75
C LEU A 21 -14.79 18.22 -3.15
N SER A 22 -15.22 18.53 -1.92
CA SER A 22 -14.52 19.54 -1.14
C SER A 22 -13.12 19.07 -0.78
N GLU A 23 -12.19 20.01 -0.61
CA GLU A 23 -10.81 19.73 -0.20
C GLU A 23 -10.76 18.93 1.13
N ARG A 24 -11.73 19.14 2.03
CA ARG A 24 -11.85 18.39 3.28
C ARG A 24 -12.20 16.92 3.03
N GLU A 25 -13.17 16.65 2.16
CA GLU A 25 -13.60 15.28 1.85
C GLU A 25 -12.52 14.52 1.09
N LEU A 26 -11.85 15.20 0.15
CA LEU A 26 -10.74 14.67 -0.60
C LEU A 26 -9.61 14.18 0.33
N ARG A 27 -9.18 15.02 1.27
CA ARG A 27 -8.15 14.65 2.27
C ARG A 27 -8.58 13.49 3.15
N GLU A 28 -9.83 13.46 3.60
CA GLU A 28 -10.32 12.37 4.43
C GLU A 28 -10.35 11.04 3.66
N LYS A 29 -10.86 11.06 2.43
CA LYS A 29 -10.86 9.88 1.54
C LYS A 29 -9.43 9.39 1.26
N ALA A 30 -8.50 10.29 0.92
CA ALA A 30 -7.10 9.95 0.69
C ALA A 30 -6.45 9.33 1.93
N ARG A 31 -6.72 9.86 3.13
CA ARG A 31 -6.21 9.33 4.40
C ARG A 31 -6.74 7.94 4.73
N ILE A 32 -8.03 7.70 4.51
CA ILE A 32 -8.66 6.39 4.71
C ILE A 32 -8.00 5.36 3.77
N LEU A 33 -7.92 5.69 2.48
CA LEU A 33 -7.31 4.82 1.47
C LEU A 33 -5.84 4.52 1.78
N HIS A 34 -5.07 5.54 2.16
CA HIS A 34 -3.67 5.38 2.58
C HIS A 34 -3.52 4.37 3.73
N THR A 35 -4.41 4.44 4.72
CA THR A 35 -4.39 3.54 5.88
C THR A 35 -4.72 2.10 5.47
N GLN A 36 -5.69 1.92 4.58
CA GLN A 36 -6.08 0.60 4.06
C GLN A 36 -4.95 -0.03 3.24
N LEU A 37 -4.31 0.75 2.36
CA LEU A 37 -3.18 0.29 1.56
C LEU A 37 -2.01 -0.12 2.45
N ASN A 38 -1.64 0.68 3.44
CA ASN A 38 -0.58 0.31 4.39
C ASN A 38 -0.90 -0.97 5.16
N THR A 39 -2.17 -1.16 5.55
CA THR A 39 -2.61 -2.38 6.25
C THR A 39 -2.46 -3.61 5.36
N LEU A 40 -2.87 -3.51 4.09
CA LEU A 40 -2.71 -4.58 3.11
C LEU A 40 -1.23 -4.90 2.87
N ASP A 41 -0.39 -3.88 2.75
CA ASP A 41 1.05 -4.02 2.47
C ASP A 41 1.78 -4.71 3.64
N ILE A 42 1.41 -4.38 4.89
CA ILE A 42 1.91 -5.07 6.09
C ILE A 42 1.41 -6.52 6.11
N SER A 43 0.12 -6.75 5.83
CA SER A 43 -0.47 -8.08 5.81
C SER A 43 0.20 -8.98 4.77
N TRP A 44 0.39 -8.46 3.56
CA TRP A 44 1.09 -9.11 2.46
C TRP A 44 2.54 -9.46 2.84
N THR A 45 3.27 -8.49 3.41
CA THR A 45 4.65 -8.71 3.85
C THR A 45 4.74 -9.81 4.92
N ARG A 46 3.81 -9.82 5.89
CA ARG A 46 3.74 -10.86 6.93
C ARG A 46 3.41 -12.24 6.33
N SER A 47 2.46 -12.28 5.40
CA SER A 47 2.06 -13.52 4.72
C SER A 47 3.21 -14.09 3.90
N ASN A 48 3.86 -13.27 3.07
CA ASN A 48 5.03 -13.68 2.30
C ASN A 48 6.17 -14.16 3.18
N ARG A 49 6.48 -13.43 4.27
CA ARG A 49 7.53 -13.86 5.20
C ARG A 49 7.23 -15.25 5.78
N ARG A 50 5.98 -15.53 6.17
CA ARG A 50 5.57 -16.85 6.65
C ARG A 50 5.67 -17.91 5.56
N PHE A 51 5.21 -17.62 4.34
CA PHE A 51 5.29 -18.55 3.23
C PHE A 51 6.75 -18.96 2.95
N TYR A 52 7.66 -18.00 2.84
CA TYR A 52 9.09 -18.25 2.57
C TYR A 52 9.86 -18.81 3.78
N SER A 53 9.35 -18.68 5.01
CA SER A 53 9.97 -19.29 6.18
C SER A 53 9.60 -20.76 6.37
N HIS A 54 8.42 -21.19 5.87
CA HIS A 54 7.91 -22.55 6.03
C HIS A 54 8.12 -23.42 4.79
N ASN A 55 8.11 -22.83 3.60
CA ASN A 55 8.61 -23.52 2.42
C ASN A 55 10.14 -23.47 2.47
N GLN A 56 10.80 -24.62 2.30
CA GLN A 56 12.27 -24.76 2.22
C GLN A 56 12.87 -24.08 0.97
N LEU A 57 12.36 -22.92 0.56
CA LEU A 57 12.84 -22.12 -0.57
C LEU A 57 14.04 -21.25 -0.21
N GLN A 58 14.59 -21.36 1.01
CA GLN A 58 15.86 -20.70 1.36
C GLN A 58 17.02 -21.15 0.45
N ALA A 59 16.91 -22.30 -0.21
CA ALA A 59 17.90 -22.79 -1.18
C ALA A 59 18.03 -21.90 -2.44
N PHE A 60 17.03 -21.10 -2.80
CA PHE A 60 17.08 -20.25 -4.01
C PHE A 60 17.69 -18.86 -3.80
N ARG A 61 18.02 -18.49 -2.55
CA ARG A 61 18.62 -17.18 -2.25
C ARG A 61 20.11 -17.04 -2.59
N HIS A 62 20.78 -18.12 -2.99
CA HIS A 62 22.22 -18.11 -3.34
C HIS A 62 22.52 -18.09 -4.85
N LEU A 63 21.50 -18.02 -5.72
CA LEU A 63 21.68 -18.10 -7.17
C LEU A 63 21.50 -16.77 -7.93
N PHE A 64 21.25 -15.65 -7.24
CA PHE A 64 21.16 -14.31 -7.84
C PHE A 64 21.78 -13.25 -6.94
#